data_AF-C6PN97-F1
#
_entry.id   AF-C6PN97-F1
#
_cell.length_a   1.000
_cell.length_b   1.000
_cell.length_c   1.000
_cell.angle_alpha   90.00
_cell.angle_beta   90.00
_cell.angle_gamma   90.00
#
_symmetry.space_group_name_H-M   'P 1'
#
loop_
_entity.id
_entity.type
_entity.pdbx_description
1 polymer ?
#
loop_
_entity_poly.entity_id
_entity_poly.type
_entity_poly.pdbx_seq_one_letter_code
_entity_poly.pdbx_strand_id
1 'polypeptide(L)' 'MEKGLINSIKLYGDFFSESDVIELENVLTGIRYNEKNVRDVLKNISIEKYMSNINEDNLIQVMFN' A
#
# COMPACT_ATOMS: atom_id res chain seq x y z
N MET A 1 1.80 -24.54 -0.72
CA MET A 1 2.24 -23.32 -1.44
C MET A 1 1.51 -22.17 -0.78
N GLU A 2 2.17 -21.54 0.19
CA GLU A 2 1.55 -20.54 1.05
C GLU A 2 1.17 -19.31 0.23
N LYS A 3 -0.07 -18.91 0.44
CA LYS A 3 -0.86 -18.04 -0.43
C LYS A 3 -0.14 -16.69 -0.48
N GLY A 4 0.23 -16.23 -1.68
CA GLY A 4 0.87 -14.92 -1.91
C GLY A 4 -0.06 -13.76 -1.56
N LEU A 5 -0.44 -13.68 -0.30
CA LEU A 5 -1.27 -12.67 0.34
C LEU A 5 -0.37 -11.86 1.26
N ILE A 6 -0.65 -10.57 1.37
CA ILE A 6 0.04 -9.68 2.28
C ILE A 6 -0.46 -10.00 3.69
N ASN A 7 0.40 -10.66 4.49
CA ASN A 7 0.03 -11.10 5.84
C ASN A 7 0.15 -9.97 6.88
N SER A 8 1.11 -9.09 6.66
CA SER A 8 1.35 -7.89 7.45
C SER A 8 2.22 -6.95 6.60
N ILE A 9 1.86 -5.68 6.55
CA ILE A 9 2.61 -4.64 5.85
C ILE A 9 2.86 -3.51 6.82
N LYS A 10 4.06 -2.94 6.75
CA LYS A 10 4.40 -1.77 7.53
C LYS A 10 5.08 -0.74 6.65
N LEU A 11 4.49 0.44 6.55
CA LEU A 11 4.94 1.53 5.70
C LEU A 11 5.70 2.52 6.58
N TYR A 12 6.89 2.89 6.13
CA TYR A 12 7.78 3.83 6.82
C TYR A 12 8.15 4.95 5.85
N GLY A 13 8.07 6.20 6.30
CA GLY A 13 8.22 7.36 5.44
C GLY A 13 7.83 8.64 6.16
N ASP A 14 7.97 9.76 5.45
CA ASP A 14 7.56 11.07 5.92
C ASP A 14 6.04 11.19 5.75
N PHE A 15 5.30 10.79 6.78
CA PHE A 15 3.84 10.83 6.80
C PHE A 15 3.35 11.98 7.66
N PHE A 16 2.24 12.57 7.24
CA PHE A 16 1.62 13.65 8.01
C PHE A 16 1.06 13.17 9.36
N SER A 17 0.60 11.92 9.43
CA SER A 17 0.07 11.32 10.65
C SER A 17 0.13 9.80 10.60
N GLU A 18 0.29 9.17 11.77
CA GLU A 18 0.38 7.70 11.90
C GLU A 18 -0.96 7.01 11.55
N SER A 19 -2.08 7.65 11.86
CA SER A 19 -3.43 7.11 11.59
C SER A 19 -3.71 6.91 10.10
N ASP A 20 -3.19 7.80 9.26
CA ASP A 20 -3.38 7.78 7.81
C ASP A 20 -2.70 6.55 7.19
N VAL A 21 -1.47 6.28 7.61
CA VAL A 21 -0.71 5.14 7.10
C VAL A 21 -1.24 3.80 7.62
N ILE A 22 -1.74 3.75 8.87
CA ILE A 22 -2.38 2.54 9.43
C ILE A 22 -3.61 2.14 8.63
N GLU A 23 -4.41 3.11 8.16
CA GLU A 23 -5.58 2.82 7.33
C GLU A 23 -5.15 2.17 6.00
N LEU A 24 -4.11 2.72 5.36
CA LEU A 24 -3.52 2.18 4.13
C LEU A 24 -2.94 0.77 4.33
N GLU A 25 -2.25 0.52 5.44
CA GLU A 25 -1.73 -0.80 5.80
C GLU A 25 -2.83 -1.84 5.98
N ASN A 26 -3.95 -1.47 6.61
CA ASN A 26 -5.09 -2.35 6.77
C ASN A 26 -5.74 -2.69 5.43
N VAL A 27 -5.89 -1.71 4.53
CA VAL A 27 -6.42 -1.91 3.17
C VAL A 27 -5.54 -2.86 2.35
N LEU A 28 -4.23 -2.75 2.52
CA LEU A 28 -3.24 -3.61 1.86
C LEU A 28 -3.02 -4.95 2.58
N THR A 29 -3.56 -5.15 3.78
CA THR A 29 -3.49 -6.44 4.48
C THR A 29 -4.57 -7.38 3.95
N GLY A 30 -4.20 -8.63 3.67
CA GLY A 30 -5.12 -9.66 3.17
C GLY A 30 -5.36 -9.64 1.65
N ILE A 31 -4.86 -8.62 0.93
CA ILE A 31 -4.86 -8.62 -0.54
C ILE A 31 -3.74 -9.50 -1.10
N ARG A 32 -3.91 -9.92 -2.34
CA ARG A 32 -2.91 -10.73 -3.03
C ARG A 32 -1.69 -9.88 -3.39
N TYR A 33 -0.51 -10.32 -2.98
CA TYR A 33 0.78 -9.72 -3.31
C TYR A 33 1.09 -9.90 -4.79
N ASN A 34 0.44 -9.09 -5.61
CA ASN A 34 0.57 -9.07 -7.06
C ASN A 34 0.28 -7.65 -7.54
N GLU A 35 1.11 -7.14 -8.47
CA GLU A 35 1.03 -5.77 -8.99
C GLU A 35 -0.40 -5.38 -9.36
N LYS A 36 -1.12 -6.26 -10.06
CA LYS A 36 -2.48 -5.97 -10.52
C LYS A 36 -3.46 -5.78 -9.36
N ASN A 37 -3.39 -6.63 -8.33
CA ASN A 37 -4.31 -6.55 -7.19
C ASN A 37 -4.00 -5.34 -6.31
N VAL A 38 -2.72 -5.12 -6.03
CA VAL A 38 -2.27 -3.95 -5.27
C VAL A 38 -2.69 -2.67 -6.02
N ARG A 39 -2.40 -2.55 -7.32
CA ARG A 39 -2.75 -1.36 -8.11
C ARG A 39 -4.27 -1.12 -8.17
N ASP A 40 -5.08 -2.16 -8.26
CA ASP A 40 -6.55 -2.02 -8.28
C ASP A 40 -7.11 -1.45 -6.97
N VAL A 41 -6.54 -1.91 -5.85
CA VAL A 41 -6.84 -1.38 -4.52
C VAL A 41 -6.35 0.05 -4.41
N LEU A 42 -5.09 0.31 -4.77
CA LEU A 42 -4.49 1.64 -4.74
C LEU A 42 -5.22 2.67 -5.61
N LYS A 43 -5.91 2.25 -6.69
CA LYS A 43 -6.77 3.13 -7.50
C LYS A 43 -8.05 3.58 -6.80
N ASN A 44 -8.54 2.79 -5.85
CA ASN A 44 -9.76 3.10 -5.10
C ASN A 44 -9.48 3.97 -3.86
N ILE A 45 -8.21 4.15 -3.50
CA ILE A 45 -7.77 4.97 -2.37
C ILE A 45 -6.85 6.10 -2.85
N SER A 46 -7.06 7.30 -2.33
CA SER A 46 -6.19 8.43 -2.68
C SER A 46 -4.90 8.35 -1.87
N ILE A 47 -3.84 7.71 -2.40
CA ILE A 47 -2.54 7.63 -1.72
C ILE A 47 -2.02 9.02 -1.34
N GLU A 48 -2.28 10.02 -2.18
CA GLU A 48 -1.89 11.41 -1.96
C GLU A 48 -2.45 12.00 -0.65
N LYS A 49 -3.56 11.46 -0.12
CA LYS A 49 -4.10 11.86 1.20
C LYS A 49 -3.25 11.35 2.36
N TYR A 50 -2.61 10.19 2.20
CA TYR A 50 -1.83 9.54 3.24
C TYR A 50 -0.33 9.86 3.12
N MET A 51 0.19 9.90 1.90
CA MET A 51 1.58 10.19 1.59
C MET A 51 1.67 11.40 0.66
N SER A 52 2.16 12.51 1.20
CA SER A 52 2.48 13.68 0.37
C SER A 52 3.64 13.33 -0.57
N ASN A 53 3.46 13.58 -1.87
CA ASN A 53 4.49 13.36 -2.91
C ASN A 53 4.75 11.89 -3.31
N ILE A 54 3.86 10.96 -2.96
CA ILE A 54 3.89 9.55 -3.42
C ILE A 54 2.59 9.23 -4.16
N ASN A 55 2.70 8.50 -5.26
CA ASN A 55 1.55 7.96 -6.00
C ASN A 55 1.55 6.42 -5.96
N GLU A 56 0.49 5.82 -6.53
CA GLU A 56 0.35 4.36 -6.60
C GLU A 56 1.52 3.68 -7.31
N ASP A 57 2.10 4.32 -8.31
CA ASP A 57 3.17 3.76 -9.13
C ASP A 57 4.49 3.71 -8.36
N ASN A 58 4.80 4.76 -7.58
CA ASN A 58 5.92 4.76 -6.65
C ASN A 58 5.78 3.65 -5.60
N LEU A 59 4.57 3.47 -5.03
CA LEU A 59 4.33 2.44 -4.04
C LEU A 59 4.50 1.04 -4.64
N ILE A 60 3.92 0.80 -5.82
CA ILE A 60 4.08 -0.43 -6.59
C ILE A 60 5.55 -0.69 -6.89
N GLN A 61 6.28 0.31 -7.35
CA GLN A 61 7.71 0.18 -7.65
C GLN A 61 8.48 -0.20 -6.39
N VAL A 62 8.26 0.46 -5.25
CA VAL A 62 8.97 0.11 -3.99
C VAL A 62 8.61 -1.31 -3.51
N MET A 63 7.37 -1.76 -3.72
CA MET A 63 6.93 -3.10 -3.30
C MET A 63 7.48 -4.21 -4.21
N PHE A 64 7.50 -4.02 -5.53
CA PHE A 64 7.81 -5.08 -6.51
C PHE A 64 9.23 -5.00 -7.10
N ASN A 65 10.04 -4.03 -6.71
CA ASN A 65 11.41 -3.82 -7.20
C ASN A 65 12.49 -4.42 -6.29
#